data_AF-A0A3D2UH40-F1
#
_entry.id   AF-A0A3D2UH40-F1
#
_cell.length_a   1.000
_cell.length_b   1.000
_cell.length_c   1.000
_cell.angle_alpha   90.00
_cell.angle_beta   90.00
_cell.angle_gamma   90.00
#
_symmetry.space_group_name_H-M   'P 1'
#
loop_
_entity.id
_entity.type
_entity.pdbx_description
1 polymer ?
#
loop_
_entity_poly.entity_id
_entity_poly.type
_entity_poly.pdbx_seq_one_letter_code
_entity_poly.pdbx_strand_id
1 'polypeptide(L)'
;MAIYPPYVIERTSRGERSYDIFSRLLMDRIVFLGTGIDDNVANIILAQLLFLDAEDPERDIYMYINSPGGSVYAGLAIYDTMQHLRAPVSTFC
;
A
#
# COMPACT_ATOMS: atom_id res chain seq x y z
N MET A 1 12.92 -12.86 14.39
CA MET A 1 13.92 -11.79 14.20
C MET A 1 13.22 -10.65 13.51
N ALA A 2 13.15 -9.46 14.10
CA ALA A 2 12.51 -8.31 13.44
C ALA A 2 13.44 -7.84 12.31
N ILE A 3 12.98 -7.91 11.08
CA ILE A 3 13.68 -7.32 9.93
C ILE A 3 13.29 -5.85 9.93
N TYR A 4 14.27 -4.96 10.14
CA TYR A 4 14.04 -3.52 10.00
C TYR A 4 14.07 -3.17 8.52
N PRO A 5 13.02 -2.53 7.97
CA PRO A 5 13.06 -2.06 6.61
C PRO A 5 14.23 -1.08 6.43
N PRO A 6 15.02 -1.21 5.35
CA PRO A 6 16.09 -0.26 5.07
C PRO A 6 15.52 1.15 4.86
N TYR A 7 16.30 2.17 5.21
CA TYR A 7 15.95 3.56 4.98
C TYR A 7 16.58 4.06 3.68
N VAL A 8 15.84 4.90 2.97
CA VAL A 8 16.25 5.59 1.75
C VAL A 8 16.39 7.08 2.06
N ILE A 9 17.48 7.69 1.60
CA ILE A 9 17.72 9.13 1.71
C ILE A 9 17.44 9.76 0.36
N GLU A 10 16.45 10.64 0.29
CA GLU A 10 16.11 11.40 -0.90
C GLU A 10 16.68 12.81 -0.79
N ARG A 11 17.51 13.19 -1.77
CA ARG A 11 18.11 14.52 -1.87
C ARG A 11 17.21 15.42 -2.69
N THR A 12 16.56 16.38 -2.04
CA THR A 12 15.76 17.42 -2.69
C THR A 12 16.52 18.74 -2.71
N SER A 13 16.10 19.69 -3.54
CA SER A 13 16.66 21.06 -3.55
C SER A 13 16.51 21.80 -2.22
N ARG A 14 15.64 21.32 -1.31
CA ARG A 14 15.40 21.86 0.03
C ARG A 14 16.10 21.10 1.16
N GLY A 15 16.90 20.08 0.84
CA GLY A 15 17.63 19.27 1.82
C GLY A 15 17.42 17.76 1.66
N GLU A 16 17.92 16.99 2.62
CA GLU A 16 17.79 15.53 2.67
C GLU A 16 16.55 15.13 3.49
N ARG A 17 15.76 14.18 2.97
CA ARG A 17 14.67 13.53 3.71
C ARG A 17 14.92 12.02 3.77
N SER A 18 14.70 11.42 4.93
CA SER A 18 14.79 9.98 5.13
C SER A 18 13.41 9.35 5.21
N TYR A 19 13.21 8.25 4.50
CA TYR A 19 12.00 7.43 4.50
C TYR A 19 12.40 5.97 4.68
N ASP A 20 11.56 5.16 5.32
CA ASP A 20 11.70 3.71 5.13
C ASP A 20 11.31 3.34 3.69
N ILE A 21 11.83 2.21 3.21
CA ILE A 21 11.62 1.79 1.83
C ILE A 21 10.14 1.68 1.44
N PHE A 22 9.26 1.25 2.36
CA PHE A 22 7.83 1.11 2.06
C PHE A 22 7.15 2.47 1.97
N SER A 23 7.46 3.40 2.87
CA SER A 23 6.97 4.78 2.78
C SER A 23 7.41 5.44 1.47
N ARG A 24 8.64 5.19 1.01
CA ARG A 24 9.11 5.74 -0.28
C ARG A 24 8.39 5.13 -1.47
N LEU A 25 8.10 3.82 -1.44
CA LEU A 25 7.35 3.13 -2.49
C LEU A 25 5.87 3.54 -2.51
N LEU A 26 5.28 3.84 -1.35
CA LEU A 26 3.91 4.36 -1.26
C LEU A 26 3.75 5.70 -2.00
N MET A 27 4.78 6.56 -1.98
CA MET A 27 4.78 7.81 -2.77
C MET A 27 4.78 7.56 -4.29
N ASP A 28 5.32 6.42 -4.73
CA ASP A 28 5.22 5.96 -6.11
C ASP A 28 3.91 5.17 -6.36
N ARG A 29 2.98 5.17 -5.40
CA ARG A 29 1.66 4.50 -5.41
C ARG A 29 1.76 2.97 -5.43
N ILE A 30 2.78 2.44 -4.75
CA ILE A 30 2.99 1.00 -4.61
C ILE A 30 2.56 0.56 -3.21
N VAL A 31 1.63 -0.41 -3.16
CA VAL A 31 1.05 -0.99 -1.94
C VAL A 31 1.44 -2.48 -1.86
N PHE A 32 1.81 -2.97 -0.68
CA PHE A 32 2.19 -4.37 -0.47
C PHE A 32 1.21 -5.08 0.46
N LEU A 33 0.67 -6.19 -0.01
CA LEU A 33 -0.03 -7.19 0.81
C LEU A 33 0.86 -8.43 0.94
N GLY A 34 1.82 -8.39 1.87
CA GLY A 34 2.88 -9.40 2.02
C GLY A 34 2.68 -10.42 3.16
N THR A 35 1.53 -10.38 3.84
CA THR A 35 1.27 -11.19 5.04
C THR A 35 -0.12 -11.83 4.97
N GLY A 36 -0.42 -12.71 5.92
CA GLY A 36 -1.78 -13.21 6.11
C GLY A 36 -2.77 -12.06 6.32
N ILE A 37 -3.99 -12.23 5.85
CA ILE A 37 -5.04 -11.19 5.89
C ILE A 37 -5.82 -11.33 7.19
N ASP A 38 -5.68 -10.34 8.08
CA ASP A 38 -6.53 -10.13 9.24
C ASP A 38 -7.11 -8.70 9.23
N ASP A 39 -7.92 -8.35 10.22
CA ASP A 39 -8.57 -7.05 10.28
C ASP A 39 -7.56 -5.89 10.40
N ASN A 40 -6.41 -6.10 11.05
CA ASN A 40 -5.39 -5.08 11.18
C ASN A 40 -4.68 -4.83 9.83
N VAL A 41 -4.28 -5.90 9.15
CA VAL A 41 -3.67 -5.84 7.83
C VAL A 41 -4.63 -5.19 6.84
N ALA A 42 -5.90 -5.61 6.83
CA ALA A 42 -6.90 -5.01 5.95
C ALA A 42 -7.08 -3.51 6.21
N ASN A 43 -7.19 -3.08 7.47
CA ASN A 43 -7.31 -1.66 7.81
C ASN A 43 -6.12 -0.83 7.32
N ILE A 44 -4.90 -1.37 7.39
CA ILE A 44 -3.69 -0.70 6.86
C ILE A 44 -3.78 -0.56 5.33
N ILE A 45 -4.17 -1.63 4.62
CA ILE A 45 -4.33 -1.60 3.16
C ILE A 45 -5.42 -0.61 2.76
N LEU A 46 -6.56 -0.63 3.43
CA LEU A 46 -7.67 0.33 3.21
C LEU A 46 -7.20 1.78 3.35
N ALA A 47 -6.48 2.07 4.43
CA ALA A 47 -5.96 3.42 4.68
C ALA A 47 -5.00 3.88 3.56
N GLN A 48 -4.11 3.00 3.09
CA GLN A 48 -3.19 3.31 1.99
C GLN A 48 -3.95 3.54 0.69
N LEU A 49 -4.91 2.68 0.35
CA LEU A 49 -5.72 2.80 -0.86
C LEU A 49 -6.53 4.11 -0.90
N LEU A 50 -7.22 4.45 0.20
CA LEU A 50 -7.99 5.68 0.31
C LEU A 50 -7.09 6.93 0.26
N PHE A 51 -5.91 6.87 0.89
CA PHE A 51 -4.93 7.94 0.82
C PHE A 51 -4.49 8.21 -0.62
N LEU A 52 -4.17 7.17 -1.38
CA LEU A 52 -3.72 7.30 -2.77
C LEU A 52 -4.84 7.77 -3.72
N ASP A 53 -6.08 7.32 -3.54
CA ASP A 53 -7.22 7.83 -4.31
C ASP A 53 -7.48 9.32 -4.04
N ALA A 54 -7.32 9.75 -2.79
CA ALA A 54 -7.49 11.15 -2.42
C ALA A 54 -6.37 12.05 -2.98
N GLU A 55 -5.14 11.53 -3.09
CA GLU A 55 -4.00 12.26 -3.64
C GLU A 55 -4.11 12.48 -5.15
N ASP A 56 -4.44 11.41 -5.89
CA ASP A 56 -4.58 11.44 -7.35
C ASP A 56 -5.54 10.32 -7.79
N PRO A 57 -6.82 10.62 -8.05
CA PRO A 57 -7.83 9.62 -8.40
C PRO A 57 -7.76 9.13 -9.85
N GLU A 58 -6.93 9.73 -10.71
CA GLU A 58 -6.82 9.33 -12.12
C GLU A 58 -5.63 8.40 -12.37
N ARG A 59 -4.69 8.34 -11.43
CA ARG A 59 -3.43 7.59 -11.57
C ARG A 59 -3.51 6.22 -10.90
N ASP A 60 -3.01 5.20 -11.60
CA ASP A 60 -2.96 3.82 -11.13
C ASP A 60 -2.33 3.67 -9.74
N ILE A 61 -2.91 2.76 -8.96
CA ILE A 61 -2.32 2.20 -7.75
C ILE A 61 -1.82 0.80 -8.08
N TYR A 62 -0.58 0.49 -7.73
CA TYR A 62 0.04 -0.81 -7.98
C TYR A 62 0.09 -1.62 -6.69
N MET A 63 -0.71 -2.68 -6.61
CA MET A 63 -0.80 -3.55 -5.45
C MET A 63 -0.07 -4.86 -5.70
N TYR A 64 1.01 -5.09 -4.95
CA TYR A 64 1.78 -6.34 -4.97
C TYR A 64 1.28 -7.27 -3.87
N ILE A 65 0.90 -8.48 -4.25
CA ILE A 65 0.23 -9.45 -3.38
C ILE A 65 1.11 -10.69 -3.25
N ASN A 66 1.59 -10.93 -2.03
CA ASN A 66 2.24 -12.16 -1.63
C ASN A 66 1.67 -12.57 -0.27
N SER A 67 0.47 -13.13 -0.30
CA SER A 67 -0.29 -13.47 0.90
C SER A 67 -0.74 -14.92 0.84
N PRO A 68 -0.66 -15.69 1.96
CA PRO A 68 -1.28 -17.01 2.06
C PRO A 68 -2.81 -16.94 2.16
N GLY A 69 -3.42 -15.76 2.09
CA GLY A 69 -4.84 -15.54 2.37
C GLY A 69 -5.09 -15.26 3.86
N GLY A 70 -6.34 -15.43 4.31
CA GLY A 70 -6.72 -15.19 5.70
C GLY A 70 -8.22 -15.02 5.90
N SER A 71 -8.61 -14.06 6.74
CA SER A 71 -10.01 -13.71 7.02
C SER A 71 -10.72 -13.29 5.74
N VAL A 72 -11.83 -13.99 5.44
CA VAL A 72 -12.65 -13.69 4.25
C VAL A 72 -13.27 -12.30 4.35
N TYR A 73 -13.77 -11.91 5.52
CA TYR A 73 -14.36 -10.58 5.72
C TYR A 73 -13.33 -9.45 5.55
N ALA A 74 -12.13 -9.63 6.08
CA ALA A 74 -11.03 -8.68 5.90
C ALA A 74 -10.61 -8.59 4.42
N GLY A 75 -10.56 -9.72 3.71
CA GLY A 75 -10.32 -9.75 2.26
C GLY A 75 -11.41 -9.05 1.45
N LEU A 76 -12.68 -9.24 1.82
CA LEU A 76 -13.81 -8.56 1.18
C LEU A 76 -13.77 -7.05 1.43
N ALA A 77 -13.36 -6.59 2.62
CA ALA A 77 -13.18 -5.16 2.87
C ALA A 77 -12.15 -4.53 1.92
N ILE A 78 -11.02 -5.21 1.68
CA ILE A 78 -10.02 -4.78 0.70
C ILE A 78 -10.62 -4.76 -0.71
N TYR A 79 -11.29 -5.84 -1.10
CA TYR A 79 -11.90 -5.96 -2.42
C TYR A 79 -12.95 -4.85 -2.70
N ASP A 80 -13.89 -4.65 -1.78
CA ASP A 80 -14.93 -3.63 -1.92
C ASP A 80 -14.33 -2.23 -1.97
N THR A 81 -13.29 -1.98 -1.18
CA THR A 81 -12.56 -0.71 -1.24
C THR A 81 -11.95 -0.51 -2.61
N MET A 82 -11.26 -1.52 -3.18
CA MET A 82 -10.70 -1.43 -4.54
C MET A 82 -11.77 -1.13 -5.61
N GLN A 83 -12.99 -1.67 -5.46
CA GLN A 83 -14.10 -1.38 -6.38
C GLN A 83 -14.71 0.01 -6.16
N HIS A 84 -14.57 0.58 -4.96
CA HIS A 84 -15.10 1.89 -4.62
C HIS A 84 -14.22 3.05 -5.10
N LEU A 85 -12.89 2.84 -5.19
CA LEU A 85 -11.96 3.90 -5.61
C LEU A 85 -12.22 4.35 -7.05
N ARG A 86 -11.85 5.59 -7.33
CA ARG A 86 -11.79 6.12 -8.69
C ARG A 86 -10.48 5.72 -9.36
N ALA A 87 -9.39 5.73 -8.60
CA ALA A 87 -8.09 5.29 -9.06
C ALA A 87 -8.13 3.80 -9.45
N PRO A 88 -7.70 3.43 -10.67
CA PRO A 88 -7.61 2.03 -11.06
C PRO A 88 -6.55 1.32 -10.23
N VAL A 89 -6.86 0.10 -9.77
CA VAL A 89 -5.95 -0.72 -8.95
C VAL A 89 -5.44 -1.89 -9.78
N SER A 90 -4.15 -1.83 -10.13
CA SER A 90 -3.43 -2.90 -10.83
C SER A 90 -2.83 -3.87 -9.81
N THR A 91 -2.97 -5.18 -10.03
CA THR A 91 -2.49 -6.22 -9.10
C THR A 91 -1.40 -7.09 -9.71
N PHE A 92 -0.43 -7.50 -8.87
CA PHE A 92 0.68 -8.37 -9.25
C PHE A 92 0.92 -9.42 -8.18
N CYS A 93 1.08 -10.69 -8.58
CA CYS A 93 1.35 -11.83 -7.70
C CYS A 93 2.66 -12.53 -8.08
#